data_AF-A0A2W5XQA4-F1
#
_entry.id   AF-A0A2W5XQA4-F1
#
_cell.length_a   1.000
_cell.length_b   1.000
_cell.length_c   1.000
_cell.angle_alpha   90.00
_cell.angle_beta   90.00
_cell.angle_gamma   90.00
#
_symmetry.space_group_name_H-M   'P 1'
#
loop_
_entity.id
_entity.type
_entity.pdbx_description
1 polymer ?
#
loop_
_entity_poly.entity_id
_entity_poly.type
_entity_poly.pdbx_seq_one_letter_code
_entity_poly.pdbx_strand_id
1 'polypeptide(L)'
;MVRTPACHFCHEAEETLGALFRARTINLVVVDADSDDGRDLIARHRPALAPLVLLDGEFFSSGRLPKHKLARALGAARLTVARP
;
A
#
# COMPACT_ATOMS: atom_id res chain seq x y z
N MET A 1 -0.65 4.92 0.17
CA MET A 1 -0.22 4.14 1.36
C MET A 1 0.46 5.08 2.35
N VAL A 2 0.32 4.81 3.64
CA VAL A 2 1.03 5.51 4.71
C VAL A 2 2.14 4.61 5.23
N ARG A 3 3.37 5.13 5.25
CA ARG A 3 4.59 4.40 5.66
C ARG A 3 5.19 4.96 6.93
N THR A 4 5.94 4.14 7.64
CA THR A 4 6.84 4.58 8.72
C THR A 4 8.29 4.24 8.35
N PRO A 5 9.28 4.98 8.88
CA PRO A 5 10.69 4.62 8.71
C PRO A 5 10.99 3.25 9.33
N ALA A 6 12.04 2.59 8.84
CA ALA A 6 12.54 1.29 9.33
C ALA A 6 11.50 0.15 9.42
N CYS A 7 10.48 0.17 8.56
CA CYS A 7 9.39 -0.80 8.55
C CYS A 7 9.55 -1.81 7.39
N HIS A 8 9.78 -3.09 7.72
CA HIS A 8 9.96 -4.15 6.71
C HIS A 8 8.73 -4.35 5.82
N PHE A 9 7.53 -4.40 6.42
CA PHE A 9 6.28 -4.52 5.65
C PHE A 9 6.04 -3.32 4.73
N CYS A 10 6.54 -2.14 5.12
CA CYS A 10 6.42 -0.94 4.32
C CYS A 10 7.26 -1.12 3.06
N HIS A 11 8.54 -1.52 3.20
CA HIS A 11 9.42 -1.81 2.05
C HIS A 11 8.80 -2.82 1.06
N GLU A 12 8.31 -3.97 1.55
CA GLU A 12 7.68 -4.97 0.67
C GLU A 12 6.43 -4.42 -0.06
N ALA A 13 5.66 -3.57 0.62
CA ALA A 13 4.49 -2.94 0.03
C ALA A 13 4.88 -1.90 -1.01
N GLU A 14 5.92 -1.08 -0.77
CA GLU A 14 6.39 -0.09 -1.76
C GLU A 14 6.92 -0.78 -3.01
N GLU A 15 7.67 -1.88 -2.87
CA GLU A 15 8.15 -2.66 -4.01
C GLU A 15 6.98 -3.18 -4.86
N THR A 16 5.98 -3.78 -4.19
CA THR A 16 4.82 -4.36 -4.86
C THR A 16 3.95 -3.30 -5.53
N LEU A 17 3.59 -2.24 -4.81
CA LEU A 17 2.75 -1.16 -5.32
C LEU A 17 3.50 -0.30 -6.35
N GLY A 18 4.80 -0.10 -6.15
CA GLY A 18 5.67 0.62 -7.07
C GLY A 18 5.82 -0.09 -8.42
N ALA A 19 5.85 -1.42 -8.44
CA ALA A 19 5.81 -2.19 -9.68
C ALA A 19 4.49 -1.96 -10.46
N LEU A 20 3.35 -1.94 -9.76
CA LEU A 20 2.03 -1.68 -10.36
C LEU A 20 1.89 -0.24 -10.85
N PHE A 21 2.46 0.72 -10.12
CA PHE A 21 2.52 2.12 -10.54
C PHE A 21 3.35 2.29 -11.82
N ARG A 22 4.55 1.68 -11.88
CA ARG A 22 5.40 1.69 -13.10
C ARG A 22 4.70 1.04 -14.28
N ALA A 23 3.93 -0.03 -14.05
CA ALA A 23 3.10 -0.70 -15.05
C ALA A 23 1.81 0.08 -15.40
N ARG A 24 1.60 1.29 -14.85
CA ARG A 24 0.41 2.13 -15.05
C ARG A 24 -0.91 1.44 -14.71
N THR A 25 -0.87 0.44 -13.81
CA THR A 25 -2.06 -0.28 -13.35
C THR A 25 -2.79 0.47 -12.24
N ILE A 26 -2.05 1.24 -11.45
CA ILE A 26 -2.59 2.06 -10.36
C ILE A 26 -1.93 3.44 -10.38
N ASN A 27 -2.58 4.41 -9.74
CA ASN A 27 -1.89 5.58 -9.23
C ASN A 27 -1.43 5.30 -7.79
N LEU A 28 -0.19 5.67 -7.44
CA LEU A 28 0.36 5.41 -6.11
C LEU A 28 0.75 6.73 -5.45
N VAL A 29 0.14 7.00 -4.30
CA VAL A 29 0.54 8.08 -3.39
C VAL A 29 1.20 7.46 -2.16
N VAL A 30 2.38 7.94 -1.81
CA VAL A 30 3.11 7.54 -0.61
C VAL A 30 3.10 8.71 0.36
N VAL A 31 2.61 8.47 1.57
CA VAL A 31 2.48 9.47 2.63
C VAL A 31 3.34 9.02 3.82
N ASP A 32 4.21 9.88 4.33
CA ASP A 32 4.94 9.58 5.56
C ASP A 32 4.03 9.74 6.78
N ALA A 33 4.06 8.78 7.70
CA ALA A 33 3.25 8.78 8.92
C ALA A 33 3.43 10.03 9.79
N ASP A 34 4.61 10.64 9.73
CA ASP A 34 4.97 11.85 10.49
C ASP A 34 4.59 13.16 9.77
N SER A 35 3.95 13.10 8.60
CA SER A 35 3.34 14.27 7.96
C SER A 35 1.95 14.56 8.57
N ASP A 36 1.42 15.76 8.34
CA ASP A 36 0.06 16.12 8.76
C ASP A 36 -0.98 15.16 8.15
N ASP A 37 -0.93 14.94 6.83
CA ASP A 37 -1.79 13.99 6.13
C ASP A 37 -1.65 12.56 6.69
N GLY A 38 -0.42 12.14 6.99
CA GLY A 38 -0.13 10.84 7.57
C GLY A 38 -0.76 10.65 8.94
N ARG A 39 -0.62 11.66 9.82
CA ARG A 39 -1.25 11.68 11.15
C ARG A 39 -2.77 11.62 11.05
N ASP A 40 -3.37 12.37 10.14
CA ASP A 40 -4.81 12.38 9.94
C ASP A 40 -5.34 11.02 9.47
N LEU A 41 -4.65 10.39 8.52
CA LEU A 41 -5.00 9.05 8.03
C LEU A 41 -4.85 7.99 9.13
N ILE A 42 -3.80 8.07 9.96
CA ILE A 42 -3.60 7.16 11.09
C ILE A 42 -4.68 7.37 12.15
N ALA A 43 -5.01 8.61 12.50
CA ALA A 43 -6.05 8.92 13.47
C ALA A 43 -7.43 8.42 13.01
N ARG A 44 -7.73 8.54 11.71
CA ARG A 44 -8.98 8.09 11.09
C ARG A 44 -9.10 6.57 11.06
N HIS A 45 -8.09 5.88 10.53
CA HIS A 45 -8.19 4.44 10.24
C HIS A 45 -7.62 3.54 11.34
N ARG A 46 -6.85 4.10 12.29
CA ARG A 46 -6.24 3.39 13.44
C ARG A 46 -5.63 2.03 13.07
N PRO A 47 -4.69 1.98 12.10
CA PRO A 47 -4.10 0.72 11.67
C PRO A 47 -3.35 0.04 12.83
N ALA A 48 -3.48 -1.29 12.94
CA ALA A 48 -2.75 -2.05 13.96
C ALA A 48 -1.23 -2.14 13.66
N LEU A 49 -0.85 -2.08 12.39
CA LEU A 49 0.54 -2.15 11.90
C LEU A 49 0.72 -1.28 10.65
N ALA A 50 1.93 -0.76 10.46
CA ALA A 50 2.32 -0.11 9.20
C ALA A 50 2.74 -1.17 8.15
N PRO A 51 2.55 -0.90 6.84
CA PRO A 51 1.92 0.30 6.26
C PRO A 51 0.40 0.26 6.33
N LEU A 52 -0.24 1.43 6.34
CA LEU A 52 -1.67 1.56 6.06
C LEU A 52 -1.86 1.71 4.55
N VAL A 53 -2.61 0.79 3.94
CA VAL A 53 -2.93 0.82 2.51
C VAL A 53 -4.40 1.13 2.36
N LEU A 54 -4.67 2.15 1.56
CA LEU A 54 -6.01 2.55 1.13
C LEU A 54 -6.12 2.33 -0.37
N LEU A 55 -7.30 1.89 -0.83
CA LEU A 55 -7.68 1.89 -2.24
C LEU A 55 -8.82 2.88 -2.41
N ASP A 56 -8.62 3.89 -3.26
CA ASP A 56 -9.59 4.96 -3.50
C ASP A 56 -10.12 5.62 -2.22
N GLY A 57 -9.24 5.78 -1.22
CA GLY A 57 -9.54 6.36 0.09
C GLY A 57 -10.13 5.39 1.12
N GLU A 58 -10.50 4.19 0.71
CA GLU A 58 -11.09 3.17 1.59
C GLU A 58 -10.04 2.25 2.20
N PHE A 59 -10.25 1.81 3.44
CA PHE A 59 -9.32 0.92 4.12
C PHE A 59 -9.17 -0.41 3.37
N PHE A 60 -7.93 -0.77 3.03
CA PHE A 60 -7.65 -2.03 2.34
C PHE A 60 -6.90 -3.04 3.22
N SER A 61 -5.79 -2.62 3.81
CA SER A 61 -4.96 -3.45 4.70
C SER A 61 -4.04 -2.61 5.60
N SER A 62 -3.62 -3.22 6.72
CA SER A 62 -2.56 -2.71 7.60
C SER A 62 -1.51 -3.82 7.81
N GLY A 63 -0.22 -3.50 7.73
CA GLY A 63 0.85 -4.51 7.81
C GLY A 63 1.13 -5.20 6.47
N ARG A 64 1.38 -6.50 6.49
CA ARG A 64 1.70 -7.28 5.28
C ARG A 64 0.64 -7.08 4.19
N LEU A 65 1.06 -6.63 3.01
CA LEU A 65 0.17 -6.40 1.86
C LEU A 65 -0.36 -7.75 1.30
N PRO A 66 -1.69 -7.99 1.30
CA PRO A 66 -2.26 -9.24 0.78
C PRO A 66 -2.30 -9.24 -0.76
N LYS A 67 -1.20 -9.66 -1.40
CA LYS A 67 -1.02 -9.61 -2.87
C LYS A 67 -2.17 -10.25 -3.67
N HIS A 68 -2.71 -11.38 -3.22
CA HIS A 68 -3.84 -12.04 -3.91
C HIS A 68 -5.15 -11.23 -3.80
N LYS A 69 -5.43 -10.65 -2.63
CA LYS A 69 -6.60 -9.77 -2.43
C LYS A 69 -6.45 -8.51 -3.30
N LEU A 70 -5.24 -7.98 -3.40
CA LEU A 70 -4.94 -6.82 -4.24
C LEU A 70 -5.17 -7.13 -5.71
N ALA A 71 -4.69 -8.28 -6.19
CA ALA A 71 -4.90 -8.71 -7.58
C ALA A 71 -6.39 -8.76 -7.93
N ARG A 72 -7.19 -9.38 -7.05
CA ARG A 72 -8.65 -9.47 -7.20
C ARG A 72 -9.31 -8.09 -7.18
N ALA A 73 -8.90 -7.20 -6.28
CA ALA A 73 -9.44 -5.84 -6.18
C ALA A 73 -9.18 -5.02 -7.45
N LEU A 74 -8.04 -5.23 -8.10
CA LEU A 74 -7.67 -4.55 -9.35
C LEU A 74 -8.31 -5.18 -10.60
N GLY A 75 -9.16 -6.20 -10.45
CA GLY A 75 -9.68 -6.96 -11.60
C GLY A 75 -8.61 -7.72 -12.39
N ALA A 76 -7.38 -7.77 -11.87
CA ALA A 76 -6.25 -8.45 -12.47
C ALA A 76 -6.28 -9.91 -12.01
N ALA A 77 -6.74 -10.82 -12.88
CA ALA A 77 -6.70 -12.26 -12.60
C ALA A 77 -5.27 -12.79 -12.32
N ARG A 78 -4.23 -12.00 -12.62
CA ARG A 78 -2.83 -12.26 -12.29
C ARG A 78 -2.06 -10.94 -12.13
N LEU A 79 -1.69 -10.58 -10.90
CA LEU A 79 -0.50 -9.75 -10.71
C LEU A 79 0.71 -10.66 -10.90
N THR A 80 1.18 -10.82 -12.15
CA THR A 80 2.48 -11.42 -12.39
C THR A 80 3.54 -10.46 -11.87
N VAL A 81 4.19 -10.82 -10.77
CA VAL A 81 5.49 -10.24 -10.41
C VAL A 81 6.42 -10.51 -11.60
N ALA A 82 6.78 -9.47 -12.33
CA ALA A 82 7.84 -9.54 -13.32
C ALA A 82 9.12 -9.96 -12.58
N ARG A 83 9.64 -11.15 -12.87
CA ARG A 83 10.96 -11.60 -12.43
C ARG A 83 11.95 -11.30 -13.56
N PRO A 84 13.18 -10.83 -13.25
CA PRO A 84 14.20 -10.55 -14.27
C PRO A 84 14.57 -11.77 -15.10
#